data_AF-A0A2V8YNU7-F1
#
_entry.id   AF-A0A2V8YNU7-F1
#
_cell.length_a   1.000
_cell.length_b   1.000
_cell.length_c   1.000
_cell.angle_alpha   90.00
_cell.angle_beta   90.00
_cell.angle_gamma   90.00
#
_symmetry.space_group_name_H-M   'P 1'
#
loop_
_entity.id
_entity.type
_entity.pdbx_description
1 polymer ?
#
loop_
_entity_poly.entity_id
_entity_poly.type
_entity_poly.pdbx_seq_one_letter_code
_entity_poly.pdbx_strand_id
1 'polypeptide(L)'
;RPTDPNATRYLDNTAAVRGKPSIVVEAGHAGTVETDDVNLLVKGTLSTMRALRMLPGEPRFIENPVWIEKLSDVLADGPGIWYPLVKRGTYVSSGMKLGTITDYFGKVIAEPRAPVTGVVLHINAVPSLKKGDNIADIGVVAAHGP
;
A
#
# COMPACT_ATOMS: atom_id res chain seq x y z
N ARG A 1 -15.88 -6.57 -4.46
CA ARG A 1 -16.17 -5.38 -5.31
C ARG A 1 -17.45 -5.65 -6.10
N PRO A 2 -18.34 -4.67 -6.33
CA PRO A 2 -19.56 -4.89 -7.13
C PRO A 2 -19.22 -5.37 -8.54
N THR A 3 -19.99 -6.31 -9.06
CA THR A 3 -19.85 -6.87 -10.41
C THR A 3 -20.86 -6.32 -11.41
N ASP A 4 -21.94 -5.69 -10.94
CA ASP A 4 -22.89 -4.96 -11.77
C ASP A 4 -22.24 -3.69 -12.35
N PRO A 5 -22.17 -3.54 -13.69
CA PRO A 5 -21.60 -2.36 -14.35
C PRO A 5 -22.24 -1.01 -14.00
N ASN A 6 -23.47 -1.01 -13.46
CA ASN A 6 -24.16 0.21 -13.02
C ASN A 6 -23.91 0.53 -11.53
N ALA A 7 -23.29 -0.39 -10.79
CA ALA A 7 -23.02 -0.25 -9.36
C ALA A 7 -21.51 -0.11 -9.03
N THR A 8 -20.63 -0.11 -10.05
CA THR A 8 -19.19 0.07 -9.83
C THR A 8 -18.86 1.50 -9.43
N ARG A 9 -17.88 1.65 -8.52
CA ARG A 9 -17.49 2.95 -7.95
C ARG A 9 -16.07 3.41 -8.30
N TYR A 10 -15.21 2.48 -8.69
CA TYR A 10 -13.80 2.73 -8.97
C TYR A 10 -13.52 2.57 -10.46
N LEU A 11 -12.66 3.42 -11.02
CA LEU A 11 -12.37 3.45 -12.47
C LEU A 11 -11.85 2.09 -12.98
N ASP A 12 -10.93 1.48 -12.25
CA ASP A 12 -10.36 0.17 -12.55
C ASP A 12 -11.43 -0.93 -12.54
N ASN A 13 -12.31 -0.93 -11.55
CA ASN A 13 -13.42 -1.88 -11.46
C ASN A 13 -14.41 -1.69 -12.60
N THR A 14 -14.79 -0.44 -12.90
CA THR A 14 -15.71 -0.10 -14.00
C THR A 14 -15.15 -0.54 -15.36
N ALA A 15 -13.85 -0.35 -15.59
CA ALA A 15 -13.19 -0.83 -16.79
C ALA A 15 -13.21 -2.37 -16.87
N ALA A 16 -12.83 -3.04 -15.78
CA ALA A 16 -12.76 -4.50 -15.72
C ALA A 16 -14.12 -5.18 -15.99
N VAL A 17 -15.21 -4.74 -15.32
CA VAL A 17 -16.55 -5.31 -15.55
C VAL A 17 -17.10 -5.05 -16.96
N ARG A 18 -16.51 -4.11 -17.70
CA ARG A 18 -16.82 -3.83 -19.11
C ARG A 18 -15.86 -4.54 -20.08
N GLY A 19 -15.10 -5.52 -19.58
CA GLY A 19 -14.17 -6.32 -20.39
C GLY A 19 -12.95 -5.53 -20.88
N LYS A 20 -12.60 -4.42 -20.23
CA LYS A 20 -11.39 -3.65 -20.53
C LYS A 20 -10.32 -3.96 -19.50
N PRO A 21 -9.09 -4.34 -19.92
CA PRO A 21 -7.98 -4.49 -18.99
C PRO A 21 -7.75 -3.20 -18.22
N SER A 22 -7.50 -3.31 -16.91
CA SER A 22 -7.18 -2.19 -16.04
C SER A 22 -6.09 -2.59 -15.06
N ILE A 23 -5.25 -1.61 -14.70
CA ILE A 23 -4.19 -1.77 -13.70
C ILE A 23 -4.24 -0.52 -12.82
N VAL A 24 -4.24 -0.72 -11.50
CA VAL A 24 -4.03 0.35 -10.53
C VAL A 24 -2.56 0.34 -10.16
N VAL A 25 -1.94 1.52 -10.17
CA VAL A 25 -0.56 1.72 -9.76
C VAL A 25 -0.51 2.75 -8.65
N GLU A 26 0.32 2.49 -7.65
CA GLU A 26 0.47 3.36 -6.49
C GLU A 26 1.97 3.56 -6.23
N ALA A 27 2.39 4.82 -6.19
CA ALA A 27 3.66 5.28 -5.67
C ALA A 27 3.43 6.67 -5.07
N GLY A 28 4.05 6.97 -3.93
CA GLY A 28 3.75 8.18 -3.16
C GLY A 28 3.14 7.88 -1.79
N HIS A 29 2.95 8.94 -1.02
CA HIS A 29 2.38 8.87 0.33
C HIS A 29 2.05 10.24 0.90
N ALA A 30 1.23 10.28 1.95
CA ALA A 30 1.08 11.43 2.87
C ALA A 30 0.93 12.82 2.19
N GLY A 31 0.39 12.88 0.98
CA GLY A 31 0.26 14.11 0.21
C GLY A 31 1.59 14.73 -0.27
N THR A 32 2.71 14.01 -0.19
CA THR A 32 4.01 14.46 -0.71
C THR A 32 4.17 14.09 -2.18
N VAL A 33 5.08 14.79 -2.86
CA VAL A 33 5.47 14.52 -4.25
C VAL A 33 6.98 14.31 -4.27
N GLU A 34 7.38 13.04 -4.27
CA GLU A 34 8.78 12.66 -4.32
C GLU A 34 9.20 12.37 -5.76
N THR A 35 10.41 12.82 -6.13
CA THR A 35 10.91 12.68 -7.50
C THR A 35 11.01 11.21 -7.94
N ASP A 36 11.37 10.32 -7.01
CA ASP A 36 11.51 8.89 -7.29
C ASP A 36 10.15 8.21 -7.54
N ASP A 37 9.12 8.58 -6.78
CA ASP A 37 7.75 8.06 -6.98
C ASP A 37 7.20 8.51 -8.34
N VAL A 38 7.38 9.79 -8.68
CA VAL A 38 6.98 10.33 -10.00
C VAL A 38 7.71 9.60 -11.13
N ASN A 39 9.03 9.46 -11.00
CA ASN A 39 9.84 8.76 -11.99
C ASN A 39 9.42 7.29 -12.14
N LEU A 40 9.08 6.61 -11.06
CA LEU A 40 8.61 5.23 -11.08
C LEU A 40 7.29 5.11 -11.86
N LEU A 41 6.32 5.97 -11.57
CA LEU A 41 5.02 5.99 -12.26
C LEU A 41 5.15 6.32 -13.74
N VAL A 42 5.93 7.36 -14.08
CA VAL A 42 6.14 7.77 -15.48
C VAL A 42 6.86 6.68 -16.27
N LYS A 43 7.98 6.14 -15.76
CA LYS A 43 8.75 5.11 -16.45
C LYS A 43 7.95 3.81 -16.58
N GLY A 44 7.20 3.43 -15.54
CA GLY A 44 6.31 2.27 -15.57
C GLY A 44 5.22 2.42 -16.63
N THR A 45 4.55 3.58 -16.68
CA THR A 45 3.49 3.86 -17.67
C THR A 45 4.01 3.79 -19.10
N LEU A 46 5.13 4.47 -19.38
CA LEU A 46 5.77 4.44 -20.70
C LEU A 46 6.23 3.02 -21.09
N SER A 47 6.72 2.24 -20.12
CA SER A 47 7.09 0.84 -20.34
C SER A 47 5.87 -0.01 -20.71
N THR A 48 4.75 0.13 -19.99
CA THR A 48 3.49 -0.57 -20.30
C THR A 48 2.97 -0.20 -21.69
N MET A 49 3.01 1.08 -22.06
CA MET A 49 2.59 1.53 -23.40
C MET A 49 3.46 0.92 -24.51
N ARG A 50 4.78 0.77 -24.31
CA ARG A 50 5.67 0.06 -25.24
C ARG A 50 5.36 -1.43 -25.32
N ALA A 51 5.14 -2.09 -24.18
CA ALA A 51 4.75 -3.51 -24.14
C ALA A 51 3.45 -3.77 -24.92
N LEU A 52 2.51 -2.83 -24.86
CA LEU A 52 1.25 -2.85 -25.61
C LEU A 52 1.37 -2.32 -27.05
N ARG A 53 2.59 -2.03 -27.52
CA ARG A 53 2.89 -1.50 -28.87
C ARG A 53 2.19 -0.18 -29.21
N MET A 54 1.83 0.61 -28.19
CA MET A 54 1.26 1.94 -28.36
C MET A 54 2.34 3.00 -28.66
N LEU A 55 3.58 2.74 -28.23
CA LEU A 55 4.75 3.59 -28.45
C LEU A 55 5.91 2.76 -29.01
N PRO A 56 6.83 3.37 -29.78
CA PRO A 56 8.03 2.68 -30.27
C PRO A 56 9.03 2.39 -29.13
N GLY A 57 9.88 1.39 -29.38
CA GLY A 57 10.95 0.94 -28.48
C GLY A 57 10.55 -0.22 -27.58
N GLU A 58 11.53 -0.76 -26.86
CA GLU A 58 11.33 -1.92 -26.00
C GLU A 58 10.81 -1.55 -24.62
N PRO A 59 9.89 -2.34 -24.04
CA PRO A 59 9.50 -2.20 -22.64
C PRO A 59 10.66 -2.57 -21.70
N ARG A 60 10.70 -1.90 -20.55
CA ARG A 60 11.57 -2.24 -19.42
C ARG A 60 10.79 -3.09 -18.41
N PHE A 61 11.30 -4.28 -18.13
CA PHE A 61 10.75 -5.17 -17.10
C PHE A 61 11.48 -5.01 -15.77
N ILE A 62 10.79 -5.32 -14.67
CA ILE A 62 11.39 -5.46 -13.35
C ILE A 62 11.90 -6.89 -13.22
N GLU A 63 13.19 -7.06 -12.93
CA GLU A 63 13.83 -8.39 -12.88
C GLU A 63 13.34 -9.22 -11.69
N ASN A 64 13.19 -8.61 -10.51
CA ASN A 64 12.86 -9.29 -9.27
C ASN A 64 11.63 -8.64 -8.59
N PRO A 65 10.42 -8.79 -9.15
CA PRO A 65 9.21 -8.30 -8.52
C PRO A 65 8.93 -9.06 -7.22
N VAL A 66 8.55 -8.31 -6.17
CA VAL A 66 8.05 -8.89 -4.93
C VAL A 66 6.55 -9.06 -5.06
N TRP A 67 6.08 -10.31 -4.98
CA TRP A 67 4.67 -10.64 -5.06
C TRP A 67 4.05 -10.66 -3.67
N ILE A 68 2.88 -10.04 -3.53
CA ILE A 68 2.12 -10.00 -2.28
C ILE A 68 0.89 -10.89 -2.44
N GLU A 69 0.79 -11.94 -1.63
CA GLU A 69 -0.32 -12.90 -1.69
C GLU A 69 -1.47 -12.51 -0.75
N LYS A 70 -1.18 -11.77 0.32
CA LYS A 70 -2.16 -11.43 1.34
C LYS A 70 -1.84 -10.08 1.97
N LEU A 71 -2.89 -9.32 2.26
CA LEU A 71 -2.83 -8.11 3.08
C LEU A 71 -3.30 -8.42 4.49
N SER A 72 -2.64 -7.80 5.47
CA SER A 72 -3.04 -7.83 6.87
C SER A 72 -3.05 -6.41 7.42
N ASP A 73 -4.25 -5.95 7.77
CA ASP A 73 -4.47 -4.61 8.30
C ASP A 73 -4.13 -4.60 9.79
N VAL A 74 -3.57 -3.47 10.25
CA VAL A 74 -3.41 -3.15 11.66
C VAL A 74 -4.28 -1.93 11.94
N LEU A 75 -5.28 -2.10 12.79
CA LEU A 75 -6.26 -1.06 13.09
C LEU A 75 -6.07 -0.53 14.52
N ALA A 76 -6.44 0.72 14.73
CA ALA A 76 -6.45 1.33 16.05
C ALA A 76 -7.64 0.84 16.89
N ASP A 77 -7.41 0.43 18.13
CA ASP A 77 -8.46 0.00 19.06
C ASP A 77 -9.19 1.17 19.72
N GLY A 78 -8.62 2.36 19.68
CA GLY A 78 -9.12 3.55 20.36
C GLY A 78 -8.39 4.82 19.95
N PRO A 79 -8.73 5.96 20.57
CA PRO A 79 -8.10 7.24 20.26
C PRO A 79 -6.68 7.34 20.82
N GLY A 80 -5.86 8.19 20.21
CA GLY A 80 -4.52 8.52 20.68
C GLY A 80 -3.67 9.21 19.62
N ILE A 81 -2.40 9.45 19.97
CA ILE A 81 -1.41 10.05 19.08
C ILE A 81 -0.43 8.95 18.63
N TRP A 82 -0.39 8.68 17.33
CA TRP A 82 0.42 7.67 16.68
C TRP A 82 1.83 8.15 16.37
N TYR A 83 2.82 7.37 16.79
CA TYR A 83 4.23 7.58 16.49
C TYR A 83 4.80 6.32 15.85
N PRO A 84 4.93 6.29 14.51
CA PRO A 84 5.46 5.12 13.82
C PRO A 84 6.97 4.95 14.06
N LEU A 85 7.42 3.71 14.19
CA LEU A 85 8.84 3.31 14.21
C LEU A 85 9.29 2.68 12.88
N VAL A 86 8.34 2.36 12.00
CA VAL A 86 8.59 1.79 10.68
C VAL A 86 8.09 2.74 9.59
N LYS A 87 8.50 2.50 8.35
CA LYS A 87 8.04 3.24 7.16
C LYS A 87 7.58 2.27 6.07
N ARG A 88 6.94 2.78 5.00
CA ARG A 88 6.64 1.96 3.81
C ARG A 88 7.91 1.26 3.30
N GLY A 89 7.77 0.04 2.82
CA GLY A 89 8.89 -0.79 2.36
C GLY A 89 9.72 -1.42 3.49
N THR A 90 9.44 -1.12 4.76
CA THR A 90 10.10 -1.81 5.89
C THR A 90 9.62 -3.26 5.95
N TYR A 91 10.54 -4.20 6.04
CA TYR A 91 10.23 -5.60 6.36
C TYR A 91 10.09 -5.77 7.87
N VAL A 92 9.02 -6.43 8.29
CA VAL A 92 8.70 -6.66 9.70
C VAL A 92 8.46 -8.15 9.95
N SER A 93 8.82 -8.61 11.14
CA SER A 93 8.47 -9.96 11.61
C SER A 93 7.18 -9.91 12.44
N SER A 94 6.42 -11.01 12.47
CA SER A 94 5.28 -11.13 13.38
C SER A 94 5.70 -10.82 14.84
N GLY A 95 4.87 -10.04 15.54
CA GLY A 95 5.13 -9.55 16.90
C GLY A 95 6.04 -8.32 16.99
N MET A 96 6.69 -7.91 15.89
CA MET A 96 7.54 -6.72 15.86
C MET A 96 6.71 -5.45 16.14
N LYS A 97 7.24 -4.58 17.00
CA LYS A 97 6.61 -3.30 17.33
C LYS A 97 6.64 -2.37 16.12
N LEU A 98 5.48 -1.85 15.73
CA LEU A 98 5.34 -0.93 14.60
C LEU A 98 5.47 0.54 15.01
N GLY A 99 5.21 0.84 16.28
CA GLY A 99 5.26 2.18 16.84
C GLY A 99 4.61 2.22 18.22
N THR A 100 4.28 3.43 18.66
CA THR A 100 3.62 3.68 19.95
C THR A 100 2.43 4.60 19.77
N ILE A 101 1.39 4.41 20.59
CA ILE A 101 0.27 5.33 20.72
C ILE A 101 0.34 5.96 22.10
N THR A 102 0.27 7.29 22.18
CA THR A 102 0.22 8.03 23.45
C THR A 102 -1.13 8.68 23.69
N ASP A 103 -1.41 9.02 24.94
CA ASP A 103 -2.40 10.05 25.26
C ASP A 103 -1.86 11.47 24.96
N TYR A 104 -2.66 12.50 25.25
CA TYR A 104 -2.29 13.90 25.04
C TYR A 104 -1.19 14.42 25.98
N PHE A 105 -0.87 13.68 27.03
CA PHE A 105 0.20 14.01 27.99
C PHE A 105 1.49 13.25 27.72
N GLY A 106 1.55 12.46 26.63
CA GLY A 106 2.72 11.69 26.22
C GLY A 106 2.87 10.34 26.91
N LYS A 107 1.89 9.90 27.73
CA LYS A 107 1.91 8.56 28.31
C LYS A 107 1.60 7.54 27.22
N VAL A 108 2.46 6.53 27.06
CA VAL A 108 2.20 5.40 26.15
C VAL A 108 1.00 4.61 26.65
N ILE A 109 -0.01 4.44 25.80
CA ILE A 109 -1.25 3.72 26.08
C ILE A 109 -1.42 2.45 25.25
N ALA A 110 -0.72 2.34 24.12
CA ALA A 110 -0.67 1.11 23.32
C ALA A 110 0.62 1.01 22.50
N GLU A 111 0.98 -0.22 22.14
CA GLU A 111 2.11 -0.53 21.26
C GLU A 111 1.63 -1.46 20.13
N PRO A 112 1.11 -0.93 19.02
CA PRO A 112 0.71 -1.74 17.87
C PRO A 112 1.86 -2.63 17.36
N ARG A 113 1.54 -3.90 17.09
CA ARG A 113 2.51 -4.92 16.65
C ARG A 113 2.07 -5.55 15.34
N ALA A 114 3.05 -5.99 14.55
CA ALA A 114 2.80 -6.70 13.31
C ALA A 114 2.10 -8.04 13.59
N PRO A 115 0.89 -8.28 13.07
CA PRO A 115 0.23 -9.59 13.20
C PRO A 115 0.93 -10.68 12.37
N VAL A 116 1.60 -10.29 11.28
CA VAL A 116 2.26 -11.20 10.32
C VAL A 116 3.66 -10.71 9.97
N THR A 117 4.49 -11.62 9.46
CA THR A 117 5.76 -11.27 8.81
C THR A 117 5.49 -10.81 7.38
N GLY A 118 6.09 -9.71 6.95
CA GLY A 118 5.86 -9.15 5.62
C GLY A 118 6.52 -7.79 5.41
N VAL A 119 6.06 -7.08 4.39
CA VAL A 119 6.49 -5.71 4.07
C VAL A 119 5.37 -4.72 4.37
N VAL A 120 5.69 -3.61 5.01
CA VAL A 120 4.74 -2.52 5.25
C VAL A 120 4.44 -1.82 3.93
N LEU A 121 3.21 -1.94 3.42
CA LEU A 121 2.78 -1.31 2.17
C LEU A 121 2.18 0.08 2.41
N HIS A 122 1.41 0.21 3.49
CA HIS A 122 0.83 1.47 3.92
C HIS A 122 1.17 1.71 5.39
N ILE A 123 1.38 2.98 5.76
CA ILE A 123 1.46 3.40 7.14
C ILE A 123 0.75 4.74 7.29
N ASN A 124 -0.07 4.86 8.33
CA ASN A 124 -0.79 6.09 8.61
C ASN A 124 0.19 7.20 8.96
N ALA A 125 0.14 8.27 8.18
CA ALA A 125 0.97 9.45 8.33
C ALA A 125 0.35 10.50 9.26
N VAL A 126 -0.96 10.43 9.50
CA VAL A 126 -1.67 11.35 10.39
C VAL A 126 -1.55 10.84 11.82
N PRO A 127 -1.14 11.69 12.78
CA PRO A 127 -0.89 11.22 14.14
C PRO A 127 -2.18 10.96 14.93
N SER A 128 -3.29 11.62 14.61
CA SER A 128 -4.54 11.43 15.35
C SER A 128 -5.24 10.13 14.95
N LEU A 129 -5.49 9.26 15.91
CA LEU A 129 -6.27 8.03 15.73
C LEU A 129 -7.65 8.12 16.40
N LYS A 130 -8.60 7.38 15.84
CA LYS A 130 -9.82 6.89 16.48
C LYS A 130 -9.96 5.38 16.25
N LYS A 131 -10.87 4.73 16.98
CA LYS A 131 -11.15 3.31 16.82
C LYS A 131 -11.49 2.98 15.37
N GLY A 132 -10.83 1.96 14.81
CA GLY A 132 -11.01 1.48 13.46
C GLY A 132 -10.18 2.21 12.40
N ASP A 133 -9.45 3.27 12.76
CA ASP A 133 -8.50 3.88 11.83
C ASP A 133 -7.40 2.88 11.46
N ASN A 134 -7.00 2.90 10.19
CA ASN A 134 -5.86 2.13 9.73
C ASN A 134 -4.57 2.71 10.34
N ILE A 135 -3.72 1.85 10.88
CA ILE A 135 -2.38 2.17 11.37
C ILE A 135 -1.34 1.79 10.31
N ALA A 136 -1.44 0.57 9.78
CA ALA A 136 -0.57 0.05 8.75
C ALA A 136 -1.22 -1.11 7.99
N ASP A 137 -0.81 -1.31 6.74
CA ASP A 137 -1.12 -2.52 5.97
C ASP A 137 0.16 -3.28 5.70
N ILE A 138 0.17 -4.57 6.04
CA ILE A 138 1.32 -5.45 5.85
C ILE A 138 1.00 -6.44 4.72
N GLY A 139 1.84 -6.43 3.68
CA GLY A 139 1.82 -7.41 2.62
C GLY A 139 2.66 -8.64 2.99
N VAL A 140 2.02 -9.81 3.04
CA VAL A 140 2.72 -11.11 3.13
C VAL A 140 3.33 -11.40 1.76
N VAL A 141 4.65 -11.58 1.74
CA VAL A 141 5.39 -11.89 0.52
C VAL A 141 5.13 -13.34 0.12
N ALA A 142 4.69 -13.53 -1.11
CA ALA A 142 4.47 -14.84 -1.69
C ALA A 142 5.81 -15.59 -1.86
N ALA A 143 5.80 -16.91 -1.69
CA ALA A 143 6.99 -17.74 -1.91
C ALA A 143 7.43 -17.74 -3.39
N HIS A 144 6.48 -17.61 -4.32
CA HIS A 144 6.69 -17.65 -5.76
C HIS A 144 5.82 -16.61 -6.46
N GLY A 145 6.22 -16.21 -7.67
CA GLY A 145 5.36 -15.42 -8.55
C GLY A 145 4.15 -16.21 -9.08
N PRO A 146 3.16 -15.51 -9.65
CA PRO A 146 1.98 -16.12 -10.26
C PRO A 146 2.28 -16.88 -11.55
#